data_AF-I2N102-F1
#
_entry.id   AF-I2N102-F1
#
_cell.length_a   1.000
_cell.length_b   1.000
_cell.length_c   1.000
_cell.angle_alpha   90.00
_cell.angle_beta   90.00
_cell.angle_gamma   90.00
#
_symmetry.space_group_name_H-M   'P 1'
#
loop_
_entity.id
_entity.type
_entity.pdbx_description
1 polymer ?
#
loop_
_entity_poly.entity_id
_entity_poly.type
_entity_poly.pdbx_seq_one_letter_code
_entity_poly.pdbx_strand_id
1 'polypeptide(L)'
;MSTRPVGTATRGTTNPNRLRRMDRWIAAAHGRALRASGRPLAVDLGYGAAPWTTLELARRLRAEADPRCEVVGIEIDPERVAAAKPYEEAGLSFRHGGFEVPVEVPPTLIRAANVLRQYEEGEVAAVWARLCGRLAPDGLLVEGTCDEIGRRHVWVALGPEGPRTVTFAARLGSLDRPSDLAERLPKALIHRNVPGEPVHAFLRDFDRAWAAAAPYASLGARQRWIAAVGALGADWPLRDDRRRWRQGEVTVAWEALAPGGGG
;
A
#
# COMPACT_ATOMS: atom_id res chain seq x y z
N MET A 1 5.53 28.36 16.99
CA MET A 1 4.97 28.69 15.67
C MET A 1 4.42 27.41 15.07
N SER A 2 3.11 27.32 14.79
CA SER A 2 2.53 26.16 14.13
C SER A 2 3.01 26.13 12.68
N THR A 3 3.92 25.21 12.35
CA THR A 3 4.37 24.99 10.98
C THR A 3 3.19 24.44 10.17
N ARG A 4 2.88 25.04 9.01
CA ARG A 4 1.87 24.48 8.11
C ARG A 4 2.25 23.04 7.75
N PRO A 5 1.30 22.08 7.79
CA PRO A 5 1.59 20.72 7.37
C PRO A 5 2.03 20.67 5.92
N VAL A 6 2.93 19.75 5.60
CA VAL A 6 3.39 19.53 4.22
C VAL A 6 2.60 18.39 3.61
N GLY A 7 1.81 18.68 2.58
CA GLY A 7 0.94 17.69 1.96
C GLY A 7 -0.17 18.32 1.14
N THR A 8 -0.97 17.49 0.47
CA THR A 8 -2.28 17.88 -0.06
C THR A 8 -3.35 16.98 0.54
N ALA A 9 -4.51 17.55 0.87
CA ALA A 9 -5.63 16.77 1.39
C ALA A 9 -6.08 15.70 0.37
N THR A 10 -6.38 14.50 0.86
CA THR A 10 -6.90 13.45 -0.02
C THR A 10 -8.28 13.84 -0.55
N ARG A 11 -8.52 13.60 -1.85
CA ARG A 11 -9.84 13.70 -2.50
C ARG A 11 -10.55 12.33 -2.48
N GLY A 12 -11.87 12.35 -2.30
CA GLY A 12 -12.74 11.17 -2.38
C GLY A 12 -13.25 10.66 -1.03
N THR A 13 -14.09 9.63 -1.08
CA THR A 13 -14.74 9.06 0.10
C THR A 13 -13.83 8.05 0.83
N THR A 14 -13.97 8.01 2.14
CA THR A 14 -13.29 7.03 3.00
C THR A 14 -14.31 5.99 3.39
N ASN A 15 -14.39 4.91 2.62
CA ASN A 15 -15.33 3.83 2.87
C ASN A 15 -14.73 2.80 3.84
N PRO A 16 -15.52 2.26 4.78
CA PRO A 16 -15.11 1.14 5.61
C PRO A 16 -14.58 -0.03 4.77
N ASN A 17 -13.56 -0.70 5.28
CA ASN A 17 -12.88 -1.86 4.72
C ASN A 17 -12.24 -1.65 3.35
N ARG A 18 -12.13 -0.42 2.83
CA ARG A 18 -11.52 -0.20 1.50
C ARG A 18 -10.05 -0.62 1.49
N LEU A 19 -9.31 -0.44 2.59
CA LEU A 19 -7.89 -0.78 2.71
C LEU A 19 -7.61 -2.19 3.27
N ARG A 20 -8.65 -2.99 3.52
CA ARG A 20 -8.54 -4.31 4.18
C ARG A 20 -7.49 -5.25 3.56
N ARG A 21 -7.26 -5.18 2.24
CA ARG A 21 -6.25 -6.01 1.55
C ARG A 21 -4.83 -5.59 1.93
N MET A 22 -4.57 -4.29 1.85
CA MET A 22 -3.30 -3.70 2.27
C MET A 22 -3.03 -4.00 3.76
N ASP A 23 -4.03 -3.85 4.63
CA ASP A 23 -3.85 -4.09 6.08
C ASP A 23 -3.50 -5.55 6.40
N ARG A 24 -4.14 -6.50 5.70
CA ARG A 24 -3.83 -7.93 5.84
C ARG A 24 -2.47 -8.29 5.25
N TRP A 25 -2.05 -7.58 4.21
CA TRP A 25 -0.71 -7.75 3.66
C TRP A 25 0.33 -7.20 4.63
N ILE A 26 0.13 -6.00 5.19
CA ILE A 26 1.00 -5.39 6.19
C ILE A 26 1.17 -6.31 7.40
N ALA A 27 0.08 -6.81 7.98
CA ALA A 27 0.15 -7.69 9.14
C ALA A 27 0.94 -8.98 8.84
N ALA A 28 0.80 -9.53 7.64
CA ALA A 28 1.51 -10.73 7.23
C ALA A 28 2.98 -10.50 6.88
N ALA A 29 3.28 -9.45 6.10
CA ALA A 29 4.62 -9.15 5.60
C ALA A 29 5.50 -8.47 6.65
N HIS A 30 4.91 -7.60 7.48
CA HIS A 30 5.64 -6.75 8.43
C HIS A 30 5.38 -7.07 9.89
N GLY A 31 4.46 -8.00 10.19
CA GLY A 31 4.08 -8.34 11.56
C GLY A 31 5.24 -8.80 12.44
N ARG A 32 6.27 -9.46 11.87
CA ARG A 32 7.47 -9.87 12.62
C ARG A 32 8.27 -8.67 13.11
N ALA A 33 8.49 -7.67 12.26
CA ALA A 33 9.23 -6.45 12.63
C ALA A 33 8.46 -5.63 13.65
N LEU A 34 7.13 -5.54 13.50
CA LEU A 34 6.25 -4.90 14.50
C LEU A 34 6.38 -5.57 15.88
N ARG A 35 6.35 -6.91 15.95
CA ARG A 35 6.54 -7.64 17.23
C ARG A 35 7.92 -7.48 17.85
N ALA A 36 8.96 -7.37 17.01
CA ALA A 36 10.34 -7.22 17.46
C ALA A 36 10.62 -5.81 18.00
N SER A 37 9.81 -4.82 17.64
CA SER A 37 9.92 -3.46 18.16
C SER A 37 9.54 -3.39 19.63
N GLY A 38 10.34 -2.67 20.43
CA GLY A 38 10.03 -2.39 21.83
C GLY A 38 8.78 -1.52 22.01
N ARG A 39 8.50 -0.65 21.04
CA ARG A 39 7.33 0.24 21.00
C ARG A 39 6.82 0.34 19.56
N PRO A 40 6.04 -0.63 19.06
CA PRO A 40 5.55 -0.61 17.69
C PRO A 40 4.58 0.57 17.49
N LEU A 41 5.00 1.51 16.65
CA LEU A 41 4.20 2.66 16.24
C LEU A 41 3.88 2.56 14.75
N ALA A 42 2.59 2.60 14.42
CA ALA A 42 2.10 2.72 13.06
C ALA A 42 1.47 4.10 12.82
N VAL A 43 1.69 4.63 11.64
CA VAL A 43 1.10 5.89 11.19
C VAL A 43 0.19 5.61 10.00
N ASP A 44 -1.06 6.07 10.08
CA ASP A 44 -1.94 6.21 8.90
C ASP A 44 -1.88 7.65 8.41
N LEU A 45 -1.14 7.88 7.33
CA LEU A 45 -0.93 9.20 6.77
C LEU A 45 -1.99 9.50 5.72
N GLY A 46 -2.77 10.56 5.93
CA GLY A 46 -3.85 10.96 5.04
C GLY A 46 -5.06 10.03 5.14
N TYR A 47 -5.58 9.80 6.36
CA TYR A 47 -6.71 8.87 6.58
C TYR A 47 -8.00 9.34 5.91
N GLY A 48 -8.10 10.61 5.51
CA GLY A 48 -9.18 11.14 4.70
C GLY A 48 -10.39 11.60 5.52
N ALA A 49 -11.55 11.66 4.87
CA ALA A 49 -12.75 12.33 5.40
C ALA A 49 -13.30 11.76 6.72
N ALA A 50 -13.00 10.51 7.04
CA ALA A 50 -13.42 9.84 8.27
C ALA A 50 -12.33 8.87 8.75
N PRO A 51 -12.22 8.60 10.07
CA PRO A 51 -11.08 7.87 10.64
C PRO A 51 -11.12 6.35 10.44
N TRP A 52 -12.01 5.83 9.58
CA TRP A 52 -12.26 4.40 9.43
C TRP A 52 -11.00 3.62 9.08
N THR A 53 -10.16 4.16 8.20
CA THR A 53 -8.93 3.48 7.77
C THR A 53 -7.95 3.34 8.93
N THR A 54 -7.80 4.36 9.77
CA THR A 54 -6.94 4.34 10.96
C THR A 54 -7.45 3.34 11.99
N LEU A 55 -8.76 3.35 12.27
CA LEU A 55 -9.41 2.43 13.20
C LEU A 55 -9.25 0.97 12.76
N GLU A 56 -9.46 0.70 11.46
CA GLU A 56 -9.34 -0.63 10.88
C GLU A 56 -7.89 -1.14 10.89
N LEU A 57 -6.92 -0.25 10.61
CA LEU A 57 -5.51 -0.56 10.72
C LEU A 57 -5.14 -0.93 12.16
N ALA A 58 -5.52 -0.10 13.14
CA ALA A 58 -5.25 -0.34 14.56
C ALA A 58 -5.79 -1.70 15.02
N ARG A 59 -7.06 -1.98 14.71
CA ARG A 59 -7.69 -3.26 15.03
C ARG A 59 -6.94 -4.44 14.39
N ARG A 60 -6.54 -4.31 13.12
CA ARG A 60 -5.83 -5.38 12.41
C ARG A 60 -4.46 -5.65 13.02
N LEU A 61 -3.66 -4.60 13.21
CA LEU A 61 -2.30 -4.74 13.73
C LEU A 61 -2.29 -5.31 15.14
N ARG A 62 -3.21 -4.87 16.00
CA ARG A 62 -3.32 -5.42 17.36
C ARG A 62 -3.75 -6.89 17.38
N ALA A 63 -4.63 -7.29 16.48
CA ALA A 63 -5.12 -8.67 16.41
C ALA A 63 -4.14 -9.64 15.72
N GLU A 64 -3.42 -9.20 14.69
CA GLU A 64 -2.66 -10.10 13.80
C GLU A 64 -1.14 -9.87 13.81
N ALA A 65 -0.68 -8.72 14.32
CA ALA A 65 0.74 -8.40 14.43
C ALA A 65 1.21 -8.38 15.88
N ASP A 66 0.91 -7.32 16.64
CA ASP A 66 1.28 -7.14 18.05
C ASP A 66 0.19 -6.35 18.80
N PRO A 67 -0.37 -6.86 19.91
CA PRO A 67 -1.42 -6.17 20.66
C PRO A 67 -0.99 -4.81 21.24
N ARG A 68 0.31 -4.54 21.34
CA ARG A 68 0.88 -3.26 21.83
C ARG A 68 1.00 -2.20 20.74
N CYS A 69 0.63 -2.50 19.49
CA CYS A 69 0.70 -1.54 18.39
C CYS A 69 -0.05 -0.23 18.74
N GLU A 70 0.72 0.85 18.86
CA GLU A 70 0.22 2.21 18.86
C GLU A 70 -0.06 2.64 17.42
N VAL A 71 -1.18 3.32 17.19
CA VAL A 71 -1.53 3.86 15.87
C VAL A 71 -1.84 5.34 15.96
N VAL A 72 -1.29 6.12 15.04
CA VAL A 72 -1.57 7.55 14.91
C VAL A 72 -2.15 7.81 13.52
N GLY A 73 -3.38 8.31 13.47
CA GLY A 73 -3.94 8.88 12.25
C GLY A 73 -3.47 10.31 12.06
N ILE A 74 -2.89 10.62 10.90
CA ILE A 74 -2.41 11.96 10.55
C ILE A 74 -3.24 12.48 9.38
N GLU A 75 -3.77 13.70 9.52
CA GLU A 75 -4.50 14.37 8.44
C GLU A 75 -4.16 15.88 8.42
N ILE A 76 -4.09 16.44 7.21
CA ILE A 76 -3.74 17.84 6.97
C ILE A 76 -4.90 18.80 7.21
N ASP A 77 -6.13 18.29 7.19
CA ASP A 77 -7.34 19.05 7.43
C ASP A 77 -7.66 19.03 8.94
N PRO A 78 -7.58 20.18 9.64
CA PRO A 78 -7.83 20.23 11.08
C PRO A 78 -9.27 19.88 11.46
N GLU A 79 -10.26 20.10 10.58
CA GLU A 79 -11.65 19.75 10.85
C GLU A 79 -11.84 18.24 10.86
N ARG A 80 -11.18 17.53 9.95
CA ARG A 80 -11.16 16.05 9.93
C ARG A 80 -10.46 15.47 11.15
N VAL A 81 -9.43 16.15 11.66
CA VAL A 81 -8.76 15.76 12.92
C VAL A 81 -9.68 15.97 14.11
N ALA A 82 -10.35 17.12 14.19
CA ALA A 82 -11.33 17.39 15.23
C ALA A 82 -12.47 16.36 15.22
N ALA A 83 -12.99 16.01 14.04
CA ALA A 83 -14.03 15.00 13.87
C ALA A 83 -13.56 13.58 14.25
N ALA A 84 -12.26 13.30 14.19
CA ALA A 84 -11.70 12.00 14.57
C ALA A 84 -11.42 11.88 16.08
N LYS A 85 -11.32 13.00 16.82
CA LYS A 85 -11.03 13.00 18.27
C LYS A 85 -11.93 12.12 19.13
N PRO A 86 -13.26 12.04 18.90
CA PRO A 86 -14.13 11.16 19.67
C PRO A 86 -13.82 9.67 19.54
N TYR A 87 -13.01 9.27 18.55
CA TYR A 87 -12.59 7.89 18.31
C TYR A 87 -11.22 7.55 18.93
N GLU A 88 -10.59 8.48 19.65
CA GLU A 88 -9.34 8.20 20.37
C GLU A 88 -9.57 7.20 21.49
N GLU A 89 -8.60 6.32 21.68
CA GLU A 89 -8.57 5.33 22.76
C GLU A 89 -7.12 5.01 23.13
N ALA A 90 -6.91 4.17 24.14
CA ALA A 90 -5.57 3.75 24.53
C ALA A 90 -4.79 3.20 23.31
N GLY A 91 -3.65 3.84 23.00
CA GLY A 91 -2.80 3.48 21.87
C GLY A 91 -3.36 3.85 20.49
N LEU A 92 -4.43 4.65 20.38
CA LEU A 92 -4.94 5.20 19.12
C LEU A 92 -5.18 6.70 19.26
N SER A 93 -4.51 7.50 18.46
CA SER A 93 -4.67 8.97 18.47
C SER A 93 -4.73 9.56 17.07
N PHE A 94 -5.21 10.81 16.99
CA PHE A 94 -5.29 11.58 15.76
C PHE A 94 -4.54 12.91 15.91
N ARG A 95 -3.73 13.24 14.89
CA ARG A 95 -2.88 14.43 14.88
C ARG A 95 -3.02 15.20 13.57
N HIS A 96 -2.97 16.52 13.69
CA HIS A 96 -2.86 17.40 12.54
C HIS A 96 -1.42 17.40 12.01
N GLY A 97 -1.26 17.11 10.73
CA GLY A 97 0.06 17.05 10.10
C GLY A 97 0.05 16.46 8.69
N GLY A 98 1.24 16.29 8.13
CA GLY A 98 1.50 15.73 6.81
C GLY A 98 2.81 14.95 6.76
N PHE A 99 3.63 15.19 5.74
CA PHE A 99 4.88 14.46 5.47
C PHE A 99 6.00 14.72 6.49
N GLU A 100 5.83 15.68 7.39
CA GLU A 100 6.66 15.82 8.57
C GLU A 100 6.43 14.70 9.60
N VAL A 101 5.28 14.03 9.56
CA VAL A 101 4.89 12.91 10.43
C VAL A 101 5.12 13.26 11.91
N PRO A 102 4.29 14.15 12.51
CA PRO A 102 4.56 14.71 13.84
C PRO A 102 4.27 13.68 14.96
N VAL A 103 5.20 12.73 15.12
CA VAL A 103 5.20 11.71 16.15
C VAL A 103 6.51 11.74 16.94
N GLU A 104 6.44 11.31 18.20
CA GLU A 104 7.56 11.44 19.15
C GLU A 104 8.68 10.42 18.92
N VAL A 105 8.34 9.26 18.35
CA VAL A 105 9.29 8.18 18.09
C VAL A 105 9.24 7.78 16.61
N PRO A 106 10.36 7.35 16.01
CA PRO A 106 10.36 6.87 14.64
C PRO A 106 9.34 5.74 14.42
N PRO A 107 8.35 5.89 13.52
CA PRO A 107 7.37 4.85 13.27
C PRO A 107 8.00 3.60 12.67
N THR A 108 7.56 2.44 13.15
CA THR A 108 7.85 1.13 12.54
C THR A 108 7.02 0.86 11.29
N LEU A 109 5.93 1.60 11.09
CA LEU A 109 5.09 1.51 9.90
C LEU A 109 4.53 2.90 9.57
N ILE A 110 4.62 3.30 8.30
CA ILE A 110 3.83 4.39 7.73
C ILE A 110 2.99 3.78 6.59
N ARG A 111 1.66 3.94 6.64
CA ARG A 111 0.76 3.66 5.52
C ARG A 111 0.32 4.97 4.89
N ALA A 112 0.52 5.13 3.59
CA ALA A 112 0.17 6.32 2.82
C ALA A 112 -0.71 5.93 1.61
N ALA A 113 -1.95 5.54 1.87
CA ALA A 113 -2.86 5.04 0.84
C ALA A 113 -3.63 6.19 0.16
N ASN A 114 -3.57 6.25 -1.18
CA ASN A 114 -4.23 7.23 -2.05
C ASN A 114 -3.77 8.70 -1.82
N VAL A 115 -2.63 8.90 -1.13
CA VAL A 115 -2.08 10.21 -0.76
C VAL A 115 -1.40 10.89 -1.94
N LEU A 116 -0.53 10.17 -2.67
CA LEU A 116 0.32 10.77 -3.71
C LEU A 116 -0.35 10.90 -5.08
N ARG A 117 -1.64 10.55 -5.22
CA ARG A 117 -2.34 10.52 -6.53
C ARG A 117 -2.35 11.85 -7.26
N GLN A 118 -2.29 12.96 -6.52
CA GLN A 118 -2.40 14.31 -7.07
C GLN A 118 -1.04 14.99 -7.26
N TYR A 119 0.03 14.35 -6.83
CA TYR A 119 1.38 14.87 -6.99
C TYR A 119 1.85 14.65 -8.43
N GLU A 120 2.83 15.43 -8.84
CA GLU A 120 3.56 15.17 -10.06
C GLU A 120 4.54 14.01 -9.88
N GLU A 121 4.83 13.29 -10.96
CA GLU A 121 5.69 12.10 -10.92
C GLU A 121 7.08 12.42 -10.34
N GLY A 122 7.65 13.57 -10.73
CA GLY A 122 8.95 14.03 -10.24
C GLY A 122 8.99 14.37 -8.75
N GLU A 123 7.84 14.55 -8.10
CA GLU A 123 7.77 14.85 -6.66
C GLU A 123 7.79 13.58 -5.79
N VAL A 124 7.41 12.43 -6.36
CA VAL A 124 7.21 11.18 -5.61
C VAL A 124 8.49 10.75 -4.90
N ALA A 125 9.64 10.80 -5.59
CA ALA A 125 10.92 10.37 -5.02
C ALA A 125 11.32 11.21 -3.80
N ALA A 126 11.11 12.53 -3.84
CA ALA A 126 11.41 13.42 -2.73
C ALA A 126 10.48 13.16 -1.53
N VAL A 127 9.20 12.89 -1.79
CA VAL A 127 8.24 12.52 -0.74
C VAL A 127 8.59 11.17 -0.11
N TRP A 128 8.94 10.16 -0.91
CA TRP A 128 9.41 8.88 -0.41
C TRP A 128 10.66 9.01 0.45
N ALA A 129 11.68 9.75 0.00
CA ALA A 129 12.90 9.98 0.78
C ALA A 129 12.58 10.63 2.14
N ARG A 130 11.68 11.63 2.15
CA ARG A 130 11.24 12.30 3.38
C ARG A 130 10.53 11.34 4.34
N LEU A 131 9.59 10.54 3.86
CA LEU A 131 8.83 9.59 4.69
C LEU A 131 9.71 8.44 5.17
N CYS A 132 10.58 7.89 4.31
CA CYS A 132 11.54 6.84 4.68
C CYS A 132 12.53 7.34 5.73
N GLY A 133 12.98 8.60 5.64
CA GLY A 133 13.83 9.23 6.66
C GLY A 133 13.17 9.42 8.03
N ARG A 134 11.86 9.17 8.17
CA ARG A 134 11.16 9.15 9.47
C ARG A 134 11.10 7.76 10.09
N LEU A 135 11.27 6.70 9.30
CA LEU A 135 11.08 5.34 9.76
C LEU A 135 12.11 4.95 10.82
N ALA A 136 11.71 4.03 11.72
CA ALA A 136 12.66 3.25 12.50
C ALA A 136 13.60 2.44 11.57
N PRO A 137 14.77 1.95 12.04
CA PRO A 137 15.72 1.20 11.21
C PRO A 137 15.14 -0.01 10.47
N ASP A 138 14.20 -0.73 11.09
CA ASP A 138 13.46 -1.84 10.47
C ASP A 138 12.03 -1.43 10.04
N GLY A 139 11.81 -0.13 9.85
CA GLY A 139 10.50 0.41 9.52
C GLY A 139 10.09 0.10 8.08
N LEU A 140 8.80 0.28 7.82
CA LEU A 140 8.22 0.10 6.49
C LEU A 140 7.30 1.27 6.14
N LEU A 141 7.48 1.84 4.95
CA LEU A 141 6.50 2.69 4.29
C LEU A 141 5.72 1.84 3.27
N VAL A 142 4.39 1.90 3.34
CA VAL A 142 3.50 1.31 2.33
C VAL A 142 2.74 2.43 1.66
N GLU A 143 3.12 2.77 0.43
CA GLU A 143 2.47 3.78 -0.40
C GLU A 143 1.72 3.09 -1.52
N GLY A 144 0.48 3.49 -1.79
CA GLY A 144 -0.23 2.87 -2.89
C GLY A 144 -1.61 3.43 -3.13
N THR A 145 -2.30 2.87 -4.11
CA THR A 145 -3.62 3.32 -4.54
C THR A 145 -4.58 2.14 -4.60
N CYS A 146 -5.82 2.39 -4.18
CA CYS A 146 -6.94 1.48 -4.41
C CYS A 146 -8.14 2.19 -5.05
N ASP A 147 -9.03 1.39 -5.62
CA ASP A 147 -10.37 1.84 -6.02
C ASP A 147 -11.26 2.16 -4.80
N GLU A 148 -12.39 2.82 -5.05
CA GLU A 148 -13.27 3.43 -4.05
C GLU A 148 -13.85 2.41 -3.06
N ILE A 149 -13.99 1.16 -3.51
CA ILE A 149 -14.56 0.04 -2.76
C ILE A 149 -13.52 -1.00 -2.33
N GLY A 150 -12.24 -0.78 -2.63
CA GLY A 150 -11.14 -1.63 -2.20
C GLY A 150 -11.06 -3.01 -2.87
N ARG A 151 -11.55 -3.15 -4.11
CA ARG A 151 -11.41 -4.37 -4.90
C ARG A 151 -10.09 -4.44 -5.66
N ARG A 152 -9.51 -3.32 -6.08
CA ARG A 152 -8.28 -3.26 -6.88
C ARG A 152 -7.27 -2.37 -6.20
N HIS A 153 -6.07 -2.88 -6.00
CA HIS A 153 -5.01 -2.19 -5.28
C HIS A 153 -3.67 -2.43 -5.96
N VAL A 154 -2.81 -1.42 -5.95
CA VAL A 154 -1.38 -1.57 -6.16
C VAL A 154 -0.63 -0.71 -5.15
N TRP A 155 0.38 -1.27 -4.49
CA TRP A 155 1.22 -0.52 -3.54
C TRP A 155 2.70 -0.89 -3.65
N VAL A 156 3.54 0.07 -3.32
CA VAL A 156 4.98 -0.09 -3.13
C VAL A 156 5.26 -0.21 -1.64
N ALA A 157 6.11 -1.16 -1.28
CA ALA A 157 6.67 -1.28 0.05
C ALA A 157 8.12 -0.77 0.02
N LEU A 158 8.43 0.19 0.89
CA LEU A 158 9.71 0.87 0.99
C LEU A 158 10.29 0.71 2.39
N GLY A 159 11.58 0.43 2.47
CA GLY A 159 12.35 0.54 3.70
C GLY A 159 13.04 1.89 3.84
N PRO A 160 13.82 2.11 4.91
CA PRO A 160 14.67 3.29 5.04
C PRO A 160 15.64 3.48 3.86
N GLU A 161 16.03 2.40 3.20
CA GLU A 161 16.88 2.40 2.00
C GLU A 161 16.15 2.70 0.68
N GLY A 162 14.81 2.76 0.70
CA GLY A 162 13.99 3.01 -0.48
C GLY A 162 13.10 1.82 -0.88
N PRO A 163 12.60 1.80 -2.12
CA PRO A 163 11.58 0.86 -2.57
C PRO A 163 12.11 -0.58 -2.73
N ARG A 164 11.34 -1.55 -2.26
CA ARG A 164 11.71 -2.99 -2.23
C ARG A 164 10.82 -3.83 -3.12
N THR A 165 9.50 -3.63 -3.05
CA THR A 165 8.53 -4.48 -3.76
C THR A 165 7.32 -3.69 -4.22
N VAL A 166 6.70 -4.16 -5.29
CA VAL A 166 5.34 -3.76 -5.70
C VAL A 166 4.40 -4.94 -5.50
N THR A 167 3.26 -4.71 -4.87
CA THR A 167 2.21 -5.71 -4.73
C THR A 167 0.95 -5.28 -5.47
N PHE A 168 0.44 -6.19 -6.30
CA PHE A 168 -0.84 -6.08 -6.99
C PHE A 168 -1.86 -6.93 -6.25
N ALA A 169 -3.04 -6.38 -5.95
CA ALA A 169 -4.09 -7.12 -5.24
C ALA A 169 -5.49 -6.86 -5.80
N ALA A 170 -6.26 -7.94 -5.93
CA ALA A 170 -7.58 -7.91 -6.57
C ALA A 170 -8.63 -8.75 -5.83
N ARG A 171 -9.89 -8.30 -5.87
CA ARG A 171 -11.06 -9.18 -5.76
C ARG A 171 -11.21 -9.94 -7.08
N LEU A 172 -10.68 -11.16 -7.09
CA LEU A 172 -10.59 -11.99 -8.29
C LEU A 172 -11.92 -12.25 -9.00
N GLY A 173 -13.04 -12.29 -8.28
CA GLY A 173 -14.37 -12.48 -8.89
C GLY A 173 -14.90 -11.26 -9.66
N SER A 174 -14.19 -10.13 -9.64
CA SER A 174 -14.53 -8.91 -10.41
C SER A 174 -13.35 -8.42 -11.24
N LEU A 175 -12.44 -9.33 -11.60
CA LEU A 175 -11.25 -9.04 -12.39
C LEU A 175 -11.44 -9.70 -13.75
N ASP A 176 -11.42 -8.90 -14.82
CA ASP A 176 -11.54 -9.43 -16.18
C ASP A 176 -10.16 -9.90 -16.65
N ARG A 177 -9.13 -9.06 -16.42
CA ARG A 177 -7.73 -9.38 -16.64
C ARG A 177 -6.80 -8.66 -15.67
N PRO A 178 -5.58 -9.18 -15.40
CA PRO A 178 -4.63 -8.54 -14.50
C PRO A 178 -4.31 -7.07 -14.81
N SER A 179 -4.20 -6.69 -16.09
CA SER A 179 -3.93 -5.31 -16.49
C SER A 179 -5.01 -4.30 -16.09
N ASP A 180 -6.21 -4.73 -15.69
CA ASP A 180 -7.22 -3.84 -15.09
C ASP A 180 -6.74 -3.20 -13.77
N LEU A 181 -5.65 -3.70 -13.18
CA LEU A 181 -4.99 -3.11 -12.02
C LEU A 181 -4.12 -1.89 -12.38
N ALA A 182 -3.83 -1.67 -13.67
CA ALA A 182 -3.02 -0.55 -14.14
C ALA A 182 -3.55 0.82 -13.67
N GLU A 183 -4.88 0.97 -13.65
CA GLU A 183 -5.56 2.20 -13.21
C GLU A 183 -5.29 2.54 -11.73
N ARG A 184 -4.74 1.59 -10.97
CA ARG A 184 -4.41 1.73 -9.55
C ARG A 184 -2.91 1.69 -9.29
N LEU A 185 -2.09 1.74 -10.33
CA LEU A 185 -0.65 1.94 -10.18
C LEU A 185 -0.38 3.21 -9.36
N PRO A 186 0.60 3.18 -8.44
CA PRO A 186 1.05 4.36 -7.73
C PRO A 186 1.59 5.42 -8.69
N LYS A 187 1.65 6.68 -8.24
CA LYS A 187 2.07 7.80 -9.10
C LYS A 187 3.46 7.58 -9.73
N ALA A 188 4.35 6.86 -9.06
CA ALA A 188 5.67 6.47 -9.57
C ALA A 188 5.64 5.56 -10.80
N LEU A 189 4.53 4.87 -11.08
CA LEU A 189 4.43 3.85 -12.14
C LEU A 189 3.31 4.12 -13.15
N ILE A 190 2.25 4.84 -12.78
CA ILE A 190 1.04 4.93 -13.59
C ILE A 190 1.26 5.57 -14.97
N HIS A 191 2.05 6.63 -15.06
CA HIS A 191 2.40 7.27 -16.34
C HIS A 191 3.46 6.49 -17.13
N ARG A 192 4.14 5.55 -16.47
CA ARG A 192 5.14 4.65 -17.06
C ARG A 192 4.51 3.38 -17.62
N ASN A 193 3.20 3.19 -17.49
CA ASN A 193 2.52 2.07 -18.12
C ASN A 193 2.31 2.28 -19.62
N VAL A 194 3.41 2.36 -20.37
CA VAL A 194 3.47 2.55 -21.81
C VAL A 194 4.42 1.53 -22.45
N PRO A 195 4.27 1.18 -23.74
CA PRO A 195 5.18 0.26 -24.41
C PRO A 195 6.66 0.66 -24.27
N GLY A 196 7.50 -0.31 -23.92
CA GLY A 196 8.94 -0.11 -23.68
C GLY A 196 9.32 -0.01 -22.20
N GLU A 197 8.38 0.32 -21.32
CA GLU A 197 8.63 0.39 -19.87
C GLU A 197 8.40 -0.97 -19.18
N PRO A 198 9.17 -1.29 -18.11
CA PRO A 198 9.08 -2.60 -17.45
C PRO A 198 7.70 -2.91 -16.85
N VAL A 199 7.01 -1.92 -16.27
CA VAL A 199 5.67 -2.11 -15.70
C VAL A 199 4.63 -2.49 -16.75
N HIS A 200 4.74 -1.94 -17.95
CA HIS A 200 3.87 -2.30 -19.07
C HIS A 200 4.16 -3.72 -19.57
N ALA A 201 5.44 -4.10 -19.66
CA ALA A 201 5.84 -5.48 -20.01
C ALA A 201 5.30 -6.49 -18.99
N PHE A 202 5.44 -6.20 -17.69
CA PHE A 202 4.91 -7.02 -16.61
C PHE A 202 3.40 -7.27 -16.75
N LEU A 203 2.61 -6.21 -16.91
CA LEU A 203 1.15 -6.34 -17.03
C LEU A 203 0.73 -7.09 -18.30
N ARG A 204 1.44 -6.88 -19.42
CA ARG A 204 1.22 -7.63 -20.67
C ARG A 204 1.49 -9.13 -20.47
N ASP A 205 2.60 -9.47 -19.83
CA ASP A 205 2.98 -10.87 -19.63
C ASP A 205 2.08 -11.54 -18.57
N PHE A 206 1.59 -10.76 -17.61
CA PHE A 206 0.58 -11.22 -16.66
C PHE A 206 -0.77 -11.49 -17.36
N ASP A 207 -1.22 -10.63 -18.26
CA ASP A 207 -2.40 -10.89 -19.09
C ASP A 207 -2.24 -12.16 -19.94
N ARG A 208 -1.06 -12.37 -20.52
CA ARG A 208 -0.73 -13.60 -21.28
C ARG A 208 -0.83 -14.85 -20.40
N ALA A 209 -0.22 -14.82 -19.21
CA ALA A 209 -0.28 -15.93 -18.26
C ALA A 209 -1.73 -16.19 -17.79
N TRP A 210 -2.51 -15.13 -17.57
CA TRP A 210 -3.94 -15.22 -17.21
C TRP A 210 -4.80 -15.81 -18.33
N ALA A 211 -4.54 -15.45 -19.58
CA ALA A 211 -5.19 -16.02 -20.75
C ALA A 211 -4.84 -17.51 -20.91
N ALA A 212 -3.56 -17.88 -20.78
CA ALA A 212 -3.13 -19.27 -20.80
C ALA A 212 -3.73 -20.12 -19.67
N ALA A 213 -4.01 -19.50 -18.52
CA ALA A 213 -4.67 -20.13 -17.39
C ALA A 213 -6.21 -20.27 -17.55
N ALA A 214 -6.81 -19.89 -18.69
CA ALA A 214 -8.25 -20.00 -18.93
C ALA A 214 -8.87 -21.38 -18.61
N PRO A 215 -8.21 -22.53 -18.87
CA PRO A 215 -8.75 -23.85 -18.49
C PRO A 215 -9.04 -24.01 -16.99
N TYR A 216 -8.38 -23.24 -16.12
CA TYR A 216 -8.62 -23.23 -14.67
C TYR A 216 -9.86 -22.43 -14.25
N ALA A 217 -10.52 -21.72 -15.17
CA ALA A 217 -11.68 -20.89 -14.86
C ALA A 217 -12.84 -21.70 -14.25
N SER A 218 -13.03 -22.95 -14.70
CA SER A 218 -14.03 -23.89 -14.15
C SER A 218 -13.77 -24.26 -12.67
N LEU A 219 -12.51 -24.17 -12.22
CA LEU A 219 -12.11 -24.38 -10.83
C LEU A 219 -12.19 -23.10 -9.98
N GLY A 220 -12.61 -21.99 -10.60
CA GLY A 220 -12.81 -20.68 -9.98
C GLY A 220 -11.64 -19.72 -10.15
N ALA A 221 -11.97 -18.42 -10.07
CA ALA A 221 -11.01 -17.32 -10.30
C ALA A 221 -9.75 -17.38 -9.43
N ARG A 222 -9.85 -17.95 -8.21
CA ARG A 222 -8.68 -18.16 -7.34
C ARG A 222 -7.69 -19.17 -7.91
N GLN A 223 -8.17 -20.30 -8.43
CA GLN A 223 -7.26 -21.31 -9.02
C GLN A 223 -6.63 -20.78 -10.29
N ARG A 224 -7.41 -20.08 -11.13
CA ARG A 224 -6.90 -19.38 -12.31
C ARG A 224 -5.81 -18.37 -11.96
N TRP A 225 -6.02 -17.54 -10.93
CA TRP A 225 -5.02 -16.57 -10.46
C TRP A 225 -3.73 -17.26 -10.01
N ILE A 226 -3.86 -18.29 -9.17
CA ILE A 226 -2.71 -19.05 -8.67
C ILE A 226 -1.91 -19.68 -9.81
N ALA A 227 -2.59 -20.24 -10.83
CA ALA A 227 -1.94 -20.81 -12.00
C ALA A 227 -1.23 -19.73 -12.85
N ALA A 228 -1.90 -18.61 -13.10
CA ALA A 228 -1.34 -17.49 -13.86
C ALA A 228 -0.10 -16.89 -13.17
N VAL A 229 -0.18 -16.61 -11.86
CA VAL A 229 0.95 -16.10 -11.08
C VAL A 229 2.09 -17.12 -11.01
N GLY A 230 1.78 -18.40 -10.87
CA GLY A 230 2.78 -19.47 -10.91
C GLY A 230 3.56 -19.50 -12.23
N ALA A 231 2.87 -19.33 -13.37
CA ALA A 231 3.53 -19.24 -14.67
C ALA A 231 4.33 -17.93 -14.83
N LEU A 232 3.79 -16.81 -14.35
CA LEU A 232 4.46 -15.50 -14.38
C LEU A 232 5.80 -15.52 -13.62
N GLY A 233 5.89 -16.30 -12.55
CA GLY A 233 7.10 -16.45 -11.74
C GLY A 233 8.28 -17.13 -12.44
N ALA A 234 8.10 -17.68 -13.65
CA ALA A 234 9.21 -18.17 -14.46
C ALA A 234 10.08 -17.03 -15.02
N ASP A 235 9.44 -15.90 -15.34
CA ASP A 235 10.09 -14.76 -16.03
C ASP A 235 10.25 -13.54 -15.11
N TRP A 236 9.51 -13.47 -14.01
CA TRP A 236 9.48 -12.30 -13.12
C TRP A 236 9.90 -12.64 -11.68
N PRO A 237 10.67 -11.76 -11.01
CA PRO A 237 11.18 -12.00 -9.66
C PRO A 237 10.09 -11.77 -8.60
N LEU A 238 9.19 -12.75 -8.46
CA LEU A 238 8.15 -12.73 -7.45
C LEU A 238 8.78 -12.88 -6.04
N ARG A 239 8.20 -12.19 -5.07
CA ARG A 239 8.67 -12.12 -3.67
C ARG A 239 7.68 -12.69 -2.66
N ASP A 240 6.58 -13.25 -3.14
CA ASP A 240 5.58 -13.93 -2.32
C ASP A 240 5.29 -15.35 -2.82
N ASP A 241 4.33 -16.01 -2.18
CA ASP A 241 4.04 -17.42 -2.38
C ASP A 241 2.55 -17.70 -2.57
N ARG A 242 2.21 -18.97 -2.78
CA ARG A 242 0.82 -19.44 -2.91
C ARG A 242 -0.09 -19.01 -1.74
N ARG A 243 0.41 -18.75 -0.54
CA ARG A 243 -0.42 -18.28 0.59
C ARG A 243 -0.94 -16.87 0.32
N ARG A 244 -0.12 -15.99 -0.26
CA ARG A 244 -0.56 -14.65 -0.71
C ARG A 244 -1.39 -14.71 -1.98
N TRP A 245 -1.01 -15.57 -2.94
CA TRP A 245 -1.78 -15.70 -4.19
C TRP A 245 -3.23 -16.15 -3.95
N ARG A 246 -3.47 -17.00 -2.94
CA ARG A 246 -4.83 -17.37 -2.49
C ARG A 246 -5.68 -16.19 -2.04
N GLN A 247 -5.07 -15.09 -1.60
CA GLN A 247 -5.74 -13.85 -1.24
C GLN A 247 -6.03 -12.94 -2.45
N GLY A 248 -5.57 -13.33 -3.65
CA GLY A 248 -5.66 -12.53 -4.87
C GLY A 248 -4.58 -11.47 -4.93
N GLU A 249 -3.36 -11.82 -4.53
CA GLU A 249 -2.22 -10.93 -4.46
C GLU A 249 -1.04 -11.52 -5.25
N VAL A 250 -0.16 -10.66 -5.74
CA VAL A 250 1.17 -11.01 -6.25
C VAL A 250 2.12 -9.88 -5.94
N THR A 251 3.31 -10.23 -5.44
CA THR A 251 4.35 -9.28 -5.04
C THR A 251 5.59 -9.53 -5.90
N VAL A 252 6.12 -8.47 -6.50
CA VAL A 252 7.30 -8.50 -7.38
C VAL A 252 8.36 -7.54 -6.86
N ALA A 253 9.63 -7.87 -7.10
CA ALA A 253 10.76 -7.00 -6.76
C ALA A 253 10.60 -5.63 -7.44
N TRP A 254 10.85 -4.55 -6.71
CA TRP A 254 10.72 -3.19 -7.24
C TRP A 254 11.62 -2.97 -8.45
N GLU A 255 12.85 -3.48 -8.42
CA GLU A 255 13.87 -3.26 -9.44
C GLU A 255 13.42 -3.77 -10.82
N ALA A 256 12.56 -4.78 -10.87
CA ALA A 256 12.01 -5.30 -12.10
C ALA A 256 10.95 -4.40 -12.73
N LEU A 257 10.33 -3.51 -11.95
CA LEU A 257 9.29 -2.58 -12.41
C LEU A 257 9.73 -1.12 -12.38
N ALA A 258 10.89 -0.83 -11.80
CA ALA A 258 11.42 0.51 -11.70
C ALA A 258 11.47 1.15 -13.10
N PRO A 259 11.02 2.41 -13.25
CA PRO A 259 11.08 3.10 -14.53
C PRO A 259 12.49 3.06 -15.10
N GLY A 260 12.62 2.81 -16.40
CA GLY A 260 13.92 2.92 -17.06
C GLY A 260 14.47 4.33 -16.88
N GLY A 261 15.73 4.47 -16.51
CA GLY A 261 16.40 5.76 -16.56
C GLY A 261 16.38 6.24 -18.01
N GLY A 262 15.47 7.19 -18.32
CA GLY A 262 15.54 7.90 -19.58
C GLY A 262 16.88 8.62 -19.63
N GLY A 263 17.69 8.29 -20.63
CA GLY A 263 18.84 9.11 -21.01
C GLY A 263 18.40 10.50 -21.44
#